data_AF-A0A382H300-F1
#
_entry.id   AF-A0A382H300-F1
#
_cell.length_a   1.000
_cell.length_b   1.000
_cell.length_c   1.000
_cell.angle_alpha   90.00
_cell.angle_beta   90.00
_cell.angle_gamma   90.00
#
_symmetry.space_group_name_H-M   'P 1'
#
loop_
_entity.id
_entity.type
_entity.pdbx_description
1 polymer ?
#
loop_
_entity_poly.entity_id
_entity_poly.type
_entity_poly.pdbx_seq_one_letter_code
_entity_poly.pdbx_strand_id
1 'polypeptide(L)'
;MSQTSDGTPVYQNKSSLSRINLDDAQHALILEHYRSPRNNRSLSNPDIQSTEVNHFCGDETTIQVRVAKGVLEEVGIRAIGCSICQASLSMLSEAVHHL
;
A
#
# COMPACT_ATOMS: atom_id res chain seq x y z
N MET A 1 -25.98 15.07 -30.11
CA MET A 1 -26.18 13.65 -29.74
C MET A 1 -25.77 12.82 -30.94
N SER A 2 -24.57 12.25 -30.94
CA SER A 2 -24.09 11.37 -32.00
C SER A 2 -23.97 9.96 -31.42
N GLN A 3 -24.85 9.06 -31.85
CA GLN A 3 -24.93 7.67 -31.42
C GLN A 3 -23.96 6.82 -32.25
N THR A 4 -23.32 5.82 -31.63
CA THR A 4 -22.78 4.64 -32.33
C THR A 4 -23.85 3.56 -32.39
N SER A 5 -23.72 2.66 -33.36
CA SER A 5 -24.74 1.67 -33.77
C SER A 5 -25.00 0.52 -32.79
N ASP A 6 -24.36 0.49 -31.62
CA ASP A 6 -24.39 -0.61 -30.66
C ASP A 6 -25.11 -0.29 -29.34
N GLY A 7 -25.61 0.94 -29.16
CA GLY A 7 -26.45 1.31 -28.01
C GLY A 7 -25.72 1.41 -26.66
N THR A 8 -24.39 1.34 -26.64
CA THR A 8 -23.59 1.48 -25.42
C THR A 8 -23.47 2.97 -25.04
N PRO A 9 -23.75 3.39 -23.78
CA PRO A 9 -23.63 4.80 -23.40
C PRO A 9 -22.17 5.25 -23.41
N VAL A 10 -21.80 6.14 -24.34
CA VAL A 10 -20.50 6.82 -24.32
C VAL A 10 -20.59 8.01 -23.36
N TYR A 11 -20.00 7.87 -22.17
CA TYR A 11 -19.85 8.99 -21.24
C TYR A 11 -18.76 9.94 -21.76
N GLN A 12 -19.17 10.97 -22.50
CA GLN A 12 -18.26 12.05 -22.89
C GLN A 12 -18.07 13.02 -21.72
N ASN A 13 -17.00 12.84 -20.94
CA ASN A 13 -16.59 13.86 -19.98
C ASN A 13 -15.84 14.99 -20.70
N LYS A 14 -16.54 16.11 -20.92
CA LYS A 14 -15.92 17.39 -21.30
C LYS A 14 -15.67 18.22 -20.04
N SER A 15 -14.45 18.15 -19.49
CA SER A 15 -13.96 19.18 -18.57
C SER A 15 -12.44 19.36 -18.66
N SER A 16 -12.08 20.51 -19.22
CA SER A 16 -10.89 21.35 -19.10
C SER A 16 -9.84 20.96 -18.03
N LEU A 17 -8.56 20.99 -18.44
CA LEU A 17 -7.34 20.55 -17.76
C LEU A 17 -7.15 20.90 -16.26
N SER A 18 -6.96 19.87 -15.42
CA SER A 18 -5.79 19.62 -14.54
C SER A 18 -6.18 18.69 -13.37
N ARG A 19 -6.38 17.40 -13.63
CA ARG A 19 -6.67 16.43 -12.55
C ARG A 19 -6.08 15.09 -12.94
N ILE A 20 -5.04 14.65 -12.22
CA ILE A 20 -4.84 13.20 -12.09
C ILE A 20 -6.15 12.68 -11.51
N ASN A 21 -6.79 11.70 -12.17
CA ASN A 21 -7.96 11.06 -11.58
C ASN A 21 -7.52 10.50 -10.22
N LEU A 22 -8.29 10.75 -9.15
CA LEU A 22 -7.90 10.31 -7.81
C LEU A 22 -7.65 8.79 -7.78
N ASP A 23 -8.45 8.05 -8.54
CA ASP A 23 -8.31 6.60 -8.70
C ASP A 23 -6.96 6.23 -9.34
N ASP A 24 -6.54 6.97 -10.37
CA ASP A 24 -5.26 6.77 -11.04
C ASP A 24 -4.08 7.11 -10.10
N ALA A 25 -4.21 8.17 -9.29
CA ALA A 25 -3.21 8.54 -8.30
C ALA A 25 -3.06 7.48 -7.19
N GLN A 26 -4.19 6.97 -6.69
CA GLN A 26 -4.22 5.91 -5.67
C GLN A 26 -3.63 4.60 -6.21
N HIS A 27 -3.98 4.22 -7.44
CA HIS A 27 -3.40 3.05 -8.10
C HIS A 27 -1.89 3.21 -8.31
N ALA A 28 -1.43 4.38 -8.75
CA ALA A 28 -0.01 4.66 -8.91
C ALA A 28 0.75 4.53 -7.58
N LEU A 29 0.19 5.05 -6.48
CA LEU A 29 0.79 4.95 -5.15
C LEU A 29 0.89 3.49 -4.67
N ILE A 30 -0.17 2.71 -4.83
CA ILE A 30 -0.16 1.27 -4.50
C ILE A 30 0.93 0.56 -5.30
N LEU A 31 1.02 0.81 -6.61
CA LEU A 31 2.02 0.18 -7.47
C LEU A 31 3.45 0.59 -7.10
N GLU A 32 3.67 1.85 -6.71
CA GLU A 32 4.97 2.32 -6.23
C GLU A 32 5.39 1.57 -4.96
N HIS A 33 4.53 1.54 -3.96
CA HIS A 33 4.82 0.88 -2.68
C HIS A 33 4.92 -0.64 -2.81
N TYR A 34 4.25 -1.25 -3.79
CA TYR A 34 4.42 -2.66 -4.11
C TYR A 34 5.76 -2.95 -4.80
N ARG A 35 6.17 -2.12 -5.77
CA ARG A 35 7.42 -2.32 -6.53
C ARG A 35 8.66 -1.99 -5.72
N SER A 36 8.57 -0.99 -4.84
CA SER A 36 9.66 -0.55 -3.98
C SER A 36 9.16 -0.41 -2.55
N PRO A 37 8.97 -1.53 -1.83
CA PRO A 37 8.42 -1.48 -0.49
C PRO A 37 9.37 -0.82 0.50
N ARG A 38 8.83 0.06 1.33
CA ARG A 38 9.56 0.78 2.39
C ARG A 38 9.73 -0.14 3.58
N ASN A 39 10.86 -0.01 4.26
CA ASN A 39 11.21 -0.79 5.44
C ASN A 39 11.09 -2.32 5.29
N ASN A 40 11.21 -2.85 4.06
CA ASN A 40 11.15 -4.28 3.77
C ASN A 40 12.44 -4.98 4.22
N ARG A 41 12.62 -5.13 5.52
CA ARG A 41 13.79 -5.73 6.16
C ARG A 41 13.38 -6.42 7.46
N SER A 42 14.18 -7.39 7.87
CA SER A 42 14.07 -7.94 9.22
C SER A 42 14.96 -7.17 10.20
N LEU A 43 14.49 -6.98 11.43
CA LEU A 43 15.27 -6.41 12.51
C LEU A 43 16.02 -7.54 13.24
N SER A 44 17.26 -7.30 13.64
CA SER A 44 18.10 -8.31 14.31
C SER A 44 17.66 -8.63 15.73
N ASN A 45 17.00 -7.68 16.42
CA ASN A 45 16.52 -7.81 17.80
C ASN A 45 15.28 -6.91 18.02
N PRO A 46 14.11 -7.21 17.45
CA PRO A 46 12.93 -6.39 17.70
C PRO A 46 12.45 -6.52 19.16
N ASP A 47 11.89 -5.44 19.70
CA ASP A 47 11.24 -5.48 21.02
C ASP A 47 9.87 -6.16 20.92
N ILE A 48 9.19 -5.97 19.79
CA ILE A 48 7.89 -6.59 19.49
C ILE A 48 7.92 -7.15 18.07
N GLN A 49 7.39 -8.36 17.91
CA GLN A 49 7.17 -9.02 16.63
C GLN A 49 5.80 -9.68 16.62
N SER A 50 5.08 -9.55 15.51
CA SER A 50 3.85 -10.29 15.24
C SER A 50 3.86 -10.78 13.79
N THR A 51 3.36 -12.00 13.59
CA THR A 51 3.20 -12.63 12.29
C THR A 51 1.74 -13.00 12.11
N GLU A 52 1.13 -12.53 11.03
CA GLU A 52 -0.29 -12.70 10.73
C GLU A 52 -0.49 -13.23 9.32
N VAL A 53 -1.51 -14.07 9.16
CA VAL A 53 -1.86 -14.71 7.90
C VAL A 53 -3.29 -14.38 7.51
N ASN A 54 -3.49 -13.85 6.30
CA ASN A 54 -4.79 -13.65 5.68
C ASN A 54 -5.10 -14.82 4.73
N HIS A 55 -5.79 -15.86 5.23
CA HIS A 55 -6.06 -17.09 4.47
C HIS A 55 -6.87 -16.90 3.18
N PHE A 56 -7.68 -15.84 3.07
CA PHE A 56 -8.50 -15.62 1.88
C PHE A 56 -7.63 -15.30 0.66
N CYS A 57 -6.61 -14.48 0.84
CA CYS A 57 -5.65 -14.11 -0.21
C CYS A 57 -4.36 -14.93 -0.17
N GLY A 58 -4.10 -15.65 0.92
CA GLY A 58 -2.82 -16.33 1.17
C GLY A 58 -1.70 -15.36 1.52
N ASP A 59 -2.01 -14.19 2.08
CA ASP A 59 -0.97 -13.24 2.52
C ASP A 59 -0.36 -13.71 3.83
N GLU A 60 0.96 -13.63 3.95
CA GLU A 60 1.72 -13.85 5.18
C GLU A 60 2.56 -12.60 5.47
N THR A 61 2.41 -12.07 6.67
CA THR A 61 2.99 -10.78 7.04
C THR A 61 3.66 -10.88 8.38
N THR A 62 4.84 -10.28 8.52
CA THR A 62 5.55 -10.13 9.78
C THR A 62 5.94 -8.67 9.96
N ILE A 63 5.53 -8.10 11.08
CA ILE A 63 5.90 -6.74 11.49
C ILE A 63 6.78 -6.85 12.72
N GLN A 64 7.88 -6.10 12.70
CA GLN A 64 8.87 -6.03 13.76
C GLN A 64 9.10 -4.56 14.11
N VAL A 65 9.16 -4.26 15.40
CA VAL A 65 9.42 -2.89 15.87
C VAL A 65 10.45 -2.85 16.99
N ARG A 66 11.18 -1.75 17.05
CA ARG A 66 12.05 -1.38 18.17
C ARG A 66 11.52 -0.09 18.80
N VAL A 67 11.38 -0.08 20.11
CA VAL A 67 10.82 1.04 20.88
C VAL A 67 11.80 1.44 21.96
N ALA A 68 12.21 2.70 21.96
CA ALA A 68 13.05 3.26 23.00
C ALA A 68 12.34 4.42 23.69
N LYS A 69 12.29 4.37 25.03
CA LYS A 69 11.68 5.43 25.86
C LYS A 69 10.22 5.74 25.46
N GLY A 70 9.49 4.75 24.97
CA GLY A 70 8.10 4.87 24.54
C GLY A 70 7.90 5.43 23.13
N VAL A 71 8.96 5.61 22.34
CA VAL A 71 8.91 6.08 20.95
C VAL A 71 9.39 4.98 20.01
N LEU A 72 8.76 4.86 18.84
CA LEU A 72 9.18 3.92 17.80
C LEU A 72 10.51 4.39 17.17
N GLU A 73 11.57 3.62 17.32
CA GLU A 73 12.86 3.92 16.68
C GLU A 73 13.03 3.24 15.33
N GLU A 74 12.53 2.01 15.20
CA GLU A 74 12.64 1.25 13.96
C GLU A 74 11.40 0.39 13.71
N VAL A 75 11.03 0.30 12.43
CA VAL A 75 10.07 -0.66 11.91
C VAL A 75 10.74 -1.50 10.81
N GLY A 76 10.53 -2.81 10.86
CA GLY A 76 10.90 -3.77 9.84
C GLY A 76 9.68 -4.59 9.43
N ILE A 77 9.47 -4.74 8.14
CA ILE A 77 8.36 -5.50 7.58
C ILE A 77 8.89 -6.60 6.67
N ARG A 78 8.24 -7.76 6.74
CA ARG A 78 8.32 -8.82 5.74
C ARG A 78 6.90 -9.18 5.35
N ALA A 79 6.59 -9.10 4.06
CA ALA A 79 5.26 -9.41 3.55
C ALA A 79 5.38 -10.22 2.28
N ILE A 80 4.64 -11.32 2.22
CA ILE A 80 4.49 -12.17 1.04
C ILE A 80 2.99 -12.27 0.77
N GLY A 81 2.57 -12.09 -0.48
CA GLY A 81 1.16 -12.14 -0.82
C GLY A 81 0.79 -11.12 -1.89
N CYS A 82 -0.48 -10.71 -1.89
CA CYS A 82 -1.02 -9.80 -2.87
C CYS A 82 -0.35 -8.41 -2.82
N SER A 83 -0.39 -7.70 -3.95
CA SER A 83 0.20 -6.38 -4.10
C SER A 83 -0.40 -5.34 -3.14
N ILE A 84 -1.70 -5.45 -2.86
CA ILE A 84 -2.42 -4.55 -1.96
C ILE A 84 -1.88 -4.70 -0.52
N CYS A 85 -1.72 -5.92 -0.03
CA CYS A 85 -1.19 -6.19 1.31
C CYS A 85 0.24 -5.62 1.45
N GLN A 86 1.11 -5.93 0.50
CA GLN A 86 2.50 -5.46 0.51
C GLN A 86 2.59 -3.93 0.43
N ALA A 87 1.80 -3.29 -0.44
CA ALA A 87 1.76 -1.84 -0.54
C ALA A 87 1.21 -1.20 0.74
N SER A 88 0.17 -1.77 1.34
CA SER A 88 -0.45 -1.26 2.57
C SER A 88 0.53 -1.28 3.74
N LEU A 89 1.28 -2.38 3.90
CA LEU A 89 2.30 -2.48 4.95
C LEU A 89 3.49 -1.55 4.69
N SER A 90 3.91 -1.43 3.44
CA SER A 90 4.93 -0.46 3.03
C SER A 90 4.53 0.97 3.41
N MET A 91 3.31 1.40 3.07
CA MET A 91 2.76 2.71 3.45
C MET A 91 2.62 2.87 4.97
N LEU A 92 2.13 1.85 5.68
CA LEU A 92 2.04 1.85 7.14
C LEU A 92 3.40 2.09 7.77
N SER A 93 4.42 1.36 7.33
CA SER A 93 5.78 1.47 7.88
C SER A 93 6.36 2.88 7.73
N GLU A 94 6.01 3.58 6.65
CA GLU A 94 6.42 4.97 6.44
C GLU A 94 5.64 5.93 7.35
N ALA A 95 4.32 5.72 7.47
CA ALA A 95 3.44 6.59 8.24
C ALA A 95 3.72 6.57 9.76
N VAL A 96 4.25 5.47 10.30
CA VAL A 96 4.44 5.29 11.75
C VAL A 96 5.83 5.70 12.26
N HIS A 97 6.78 6.07 11.40
CA HIS A 97 8.18 6.39 11.75
C HIS A 97 8.38 7.53 12.77
N HIS A 98 7.30 8.18 13.22
CA HIS A 98 7.34 9.34 14.13
C HIS A 98 6.36 9.25 15.32
N LEU A 99 5.85 8.04 15.62
CA LEU A 99 4.98 7.77 16.77
C LEU A 99 5.80 7.31 17.98
#